data_AF-A0A341B6Z5-F1
#
_entry.id   AF-A0A341B6Z5-F1
#
_cell.length_a   1.000
_cell.length_b   1.000
_cell.length_c   1.000
_cell.angle_alpha   90.00
_cell.angle_beta   90.00
_cell.angle_gamma   90.00
#
_symmetry.space_group_name_H-M   'P 1'
#
loop_
_entity.id
_entity.type
_entity.pdbx_description
1 polymer ?
#
loop_
_entity_poly.entity_id
_entity_poly.type
_entity_poly.pdbx_seq_one_letter_code
_entity_poly.pdbx_strand_id
1 'polypeptide(L)'
;MTHMPGSPRNQVRFKTFTFLFFFFAVCRPLTVAASPVAEHRLRTRRLSSHGSRAQPLRGMWDPPGLRHKPMSPASAGRLSNTAPPGKPKTPTFLHYFSSDGEEDMYRAADEIEKEKELLIHERGSSEPRLSVAPEMDIMDYCKKEWRGNTQKATCMKKGYEEVSQKFTSIRRVRGDNYCALRATLFQAMSQPAALPSWLQDPELTLLPEKLISKYSWIKQWKLGLKFEGKSEALVDKIKESLTLLRKKWTDLAELRTAEARQIACDELFTNEEEEYSLYEAVKFLMLNRAIELYDDKEKGREVPFFSVLLFARDTSGDPGQLLRNHLNQVGHAGGLEQVEMFLLAYAVRHTIQVYRLSKYSTEEFITVYPTDPPRDWPVVTLIAEDDRHYNIPVRVCEETSL
;
A
#
# COMPACT_ATOMS: atom_id res chain seq x y z
N MET A 1 -58.15 -38.45 25.73
CA MET A 1 -57.47 -39.42 26.61
C MET A 1 -56.38 -40.13 25.80
N THR A 2 -55.12 -39.95 26.22
CA THR A 2 -53.95 -40.88 26.10
C THR A 2 -53.61 -41.47 24.71
N HIS A 3 -52.40 -41.42 24.16
CA HIS A 3 -51.05 -41.20 24.68
C HIS A 3 -50.12 -40.93 23.47
N MET A 4 -49.22 -39.94 23.57
CA MET A 4 -47.97 -39.81 22.79
C MET A 4 -46.92 -40.81 23.33
N PRO A 5 -45.92 -41.27 22.55
CA PRO A 5 -44.66 -40.49 22.38
C PRO A 5 -43.86 -40.71 21.07
N GLY A 6 -42.90 -39.81 20.81
CA GLY A 6 -41.60 -40.20 20.20
C GLY A 6 -41.11 -39.40 18.99
N SER A 7 -40.45 -38.27 19.24
CA SER A 7 -39.56 -37.58 18.28
C SER A 7 -38.19 -38.27 18.21
N PRO A 8 -37.52 -38.34 17.04
CA PRO A 8 -36.08 -38.46 16.98
C PRO A 8 -35.43 -37.11 16.66
N ARG A 9 -34.59 -36.64 17.59
CA ARG A 9 -33.57 -35.62 17.40
C ARG A 9 -32.50 -36.16 16.43
N ASN A 10 -32.28 -35.49 15.30
CA ASN A 10 -31.04 -35.64 14.54
C ASN A 10 -30.05 -34.56 14.97
N GLN A 11 -29.08 -34.97 15.80
CA GLN A 11 -27.84 -34.24 16.06
C GLN A 11 -27.02 -34.20 14.77
N VAL A 12 -26.87 -33.03 14.17
CA VAL A 12 -25.78 -32.78 13.21
C VAL A 12 -24.52 -32.51 14.04
N ARG A 13 -23.63 -33.50 14.09
CA ARG A 13 -22.28 -33.33 14.64
C ARG A 13 -21.51 -32.36 13.76
N PHE A 14 -21.16 -31.20 14.32
CA PHE A 14 -20.08 -30.36 13.82
C PHE A 14 -18.79 -31.18 13.82
N LYS A 15 -18.27 -31.50 12.63
CA LYS A 15 -16.88 -31.92 12.48
C LYS A 15 -16.04 -30.67 12.23
N THR A 16 -15.24 -30.33 13.23
CA THR A 16 -14.14 -29.38 13.15
C THR A 16 -13.21 -29.81 12.01
N PHE A 17 -13.19 -29.08 10.90
CA PHE A 17 -12.21 -29.26 9.84
C PHE A 17 -11.04 -28.30 10.12
N THR A 18 -9.98 -28.84 10.68
CA THR A 18 -8.67 -28.19 10.76
C THR A 18 -8.09 -28.14 9.34
N PHE A 19 -8.12 -26.97 8.69
CA PHE A 19 -7.40 -26.76 7.42
C PHE A 19 -5.93 -26.50 7.73
N LEU A 20 -5.10 -27.50 7.50
CA LEU A 20 -3.64 -27.35 7.42
C LEU A 20 -3.32 -26.78 6.03
N PHE A 21 -2.81 -25.56 5.97
CA PHE A 21 -2.27 -24.98 4.74
C PHE A 21 -0.91 -25.61 4.43
N PHE A 22 -0.85 -26.37 3.34
CA PHE A 22 0.41 -26.75 2.69
C PHE A 22 0.53 -26.00 1.37
N PHE A 23 1.56 -25.17 1.26
CA PHE A 23 2.06 -24.64 0.00
C PHE A 23 2.58 -25.80 -0.87
N PHE A 24 1.99 -26.02 -2.04
CA PHE A 24 2.65 -26.75 -3.12
C PHE A 24 2.41 -26.03 -4.44
N ALA A 25 3.50 -25.45 -4.96
CA ALA A 25 3.63 -25.07 -6.35
C ALA A 25 3.56 -26.34 -7.22
N VAL A 26 2.61 -26.40 -8.14
CA VAL A 26 2.58 -27.41 -9.20
C VAL A 26 2.56 -26.69 -10.54
N CYS A 27 3.74 -26.36 -11.04
CA CYS A 27 3.97 -26.14 -12.46
C CYS A 27 4.28 -27.50 -13.09
N ARG A 28 3.46 -27.95 -14.06
CA ARG A 28 3.84 -29.00 -15.01
C ARG A 28 4.01 -28.37 -16.40
N PRO A 29 5.04 -28.79 -17.17
CA PRO A 29 5.35 -28.22 -18.47
C PRO A 29 4.55 -28.90 -19.58
N LEU A 30 4.10 -28.11 -20.57
CA LEU A 30 3.64 -28.61 -21.86
C LEU A 30 4.74 -28.39 -22.91
N THR A 31 5.10 -29.47 -23.58
CA THR A 31 6.16 -29.58 -24.58
C THR A 31 5.64 -29.21 -25.98
N VAL A 32 6.35 -28.26 -26.60
CA VAL A 32 6.78 -28.19 -28.01
C VAL A 32 5.73 -28.12 -29.14
N ALA A 33 5.77 -26.99 -29.85
CA ALA A 33 5.81 -26.95 -31.32
C ALA A 33 6.85 -25.90 -31.76
N ALA A 34 7.78 -26.30 -32.61
CA ALA A 34 8.96 -25.54 -33.02
C ALA A 34 8.86 -25.07 -34.48
N SER A 35 9.35 -23.86 -34.78
CA SER A 35 10.02 -23.48 -36.04
C SER A 35 10.44 -21.98 -36.04
N PRO A 36 11.42 -21.54 -36.85
CA PRO A 36 12.79 -21.35 -36.35
C PRO A 36 13.41 -19.96 -36.70
N VAL A 37 14.71 -19.81 -36.38
CA VAL A 37 15.69 -18.78 -36.86
C VAL A 37 15.66 -17.48 -36.02
N ALA A 38 16.73 -16.97 -35.41
CA ALA A 38 18.16 -16.99 -35.72
C ALA A 38 19.05 -17.12 -34.46
N GLU A 39 20.15 -17.86 -34.58
CA GLU A 39 21.22 -17.96 -33.59
C GLU A 39 22.13 -16.73 -33.63
N HIS A 40 22.37 -16.09 -32.48
CA HIS A 40 23.56 -15.26 -32.28
C HIS A 40 24.41 -15.83 -31.13
N ARG A 41 25.58 -16.32 -31.50
CA ARG A 41 26.64 -16.85 -30.63
C ARG A 41 27.09 -15.81 -29.61
N LEU A 42 26.97 -16.11 -28.32
CA LEU A 42 27.80 -15.48 -27.28
C LEU A 42 28.88 -16.46 -26.82
N ARG A 43 30.11 -16.01 -27.04
CA ARG A 43 31.37 -16.71 -26.80
C ARG A 43 31.70 -16.58 -25.31
N THR A 44 31.66 -17.68 -24.57
CA THR A 44 32.14 -17.76 -23.18
C THR A 44 33.66 -17.62 -23.16
N ARG A 45 34.17 -16.58 -22.47
CA ARG A 45 35.58 -16.54 -22.05
C ARG A 45 35.69 -17.16 -20.66
N ARG A 46 36.36 -18.32 -20.61
CA ARG A 46 36.92 -18.93 -19.41
C ARG A 46 38.06 -18.05 -18.88
N LEU A 47 38.11 -17.88 -17.56
CA LEU A 47 39.36 -17.70 -16.81
C LEU A 47 39.40 -18.71 -15.67
N SER A 48 40.23 -19.74 -15.86
CA SER A 48 40.94 -20.50 -14.83
C SER A 48 41.85 -19.56 -14.02
N SER A 49 42.34 -19.79 -12.80
CA SER A 49 42.29 -20.88 -11.81
C SER A 49 43.24 -20.44 -10.69
N HIS A 50 42.88 -20.64 -9.42
CA HIS A 50 43.75 -20.99 -8.28
C HIS A 50 42.78 -21.25 -7.11
N GLY A 51 42.68 -22.39 -6.43
CA GLY A 51 43.62 -23.49 -6.25
C GLY A 51 44.15 -23.46 -4.82
N SER A 52 43.38 -23.93 -3.84
CA SER A 52 43.88 -24.49 -2.57
C SER A 52 42.82 -25.33 -1.86
N ARG A 53 43.31 -26.35 -1.16
CA ARG A 53 42.74 -27.68 -0.93
C ARG A 53 42.32 -27.87 0.54
N ALA A 54 41.25 -28.66 0.71
CA ALA A 54 40.67 -29.38 1.87
C ALA A 54 41.51 -29.49 3.19
N GLN A 55 40.95 -29.58 4.41
CA GLN A 55 40.02 -30.61 4.94
C GLN A 55 39.46 -30.25 6.35
N PRO A 56 38.51 -31.03 6.93
CA PRO A 56 37.52 -30.61 7.94
C PRO A 56 37.83 -31.06 9.38
N LEU A 57 37.19 -30.41 10.37
CA LEU A 57 37.10 -30.93 11.74
C LEU A 57 35.67 -30.92 12.28
N ARG A 58 35.38 -31.99 13.00
CA ARG A 58 34.12 -32.52 13.53
C ARG A 58 34.16 -32.42 15.06
N GLY A 59 33.00 -32.24 15.70
CA GLY A 59 32.78 -32.35 17.16
C GLY A 59 32.92 -31.02 17.89
N MET A 60 32.06 -30.62 18.82
CA MET A 60 31.52 -31.41 19.93
C MET A 60 30.32 -30.66 20.56
N TRP A 61 29.31 -31.41 21.00
CA TRP A 61 28.19 -30.94 21.83
C TRP A 61 28.63 -30.87 23.31
N ASP A 62 28.23 -29.81 24.04
CA ASP A 62 27.35 -29.86 25.23
C ASP A 62 27.46 -28.61 26.13
N PRO A 63 26.37 -28.20 26.84
CA PRO A 63 26.27 -26.98 27.64
C PRO A 63 26.41 -27.23 29.16
N PRO A 64 26.66 -26.19 29.99
CA PRO A 64 26.26 -26.18 31.39
C PRO A 64 25.10 -25.19 31.59
N GLY A 65 24.07 -25.40 32.41
CA GLY A 65 23.99 -26.11 33.67
C GLY A 65 23.43 -25.16 34.73
N LEU A 66 22.18 -25.41 35.16
CA LEU A 66 21.36 -24.64 36.09
C LEU A 66 21.97 -24.40 37.49
N ARG A 67 21.69 -23.23 38.08
CA ARG A 67 20.92 -22.99 39.34
C ARG A 67 21.44 -21.74 40.07
N HIS A 68 20.55 -20.82 40.45
CA HIS A 68 20.32 -20.36 41.84
C HIS A 68 19.32 -19.19 41.89
N LYS A 69 18.26 -19.38 42.68
CA LYS A 69 17.39 -18.39 43.36
C LYS A 69 17.11 -19.01 44.74
N PRO A 70 16.51 -18.32 45.73
CA PRO A 70 16.23 -16.88 45.89
C PRO A 70 16.67 -16.35 47.28
N MET A 71 16.59 -15.05 47.54
CA MET A 71 16.23 -14.53 48.88
C MET A 71 15.79 -13.06 48.82
N SER A 72 14.65 -12.77 49.45
CA SER A 72 14.23 -11.46 49.94
C SER A 72 14.47 -11.39 51.45
N PRO A 73 14.52 -10.17 52.02
CA PRO A 73 13.73 -9.93 53.23
C PRO A 73 12.96 -8.62 53.20
N ALA A 74 12.05 -8.51 54.17
CA ALA A 74 10.95 -7.58 54.25
C ALA A 74 11.22 -6.37 55.18
N SER A 75 10.40 -5.32 54.97
CA SER A 75 9.70 -4.46 55.97
C SER A 75 10.39 -3.32 56.74
N ALA A 76 9.60 -2.23 56.83
CA ALA A 76 9.53 -1.09 57.80
C ALA A 76 10.05 0.27 57.26
N GLY A 77 9.39 1.44 57.39
CA GLY A 77 8.09 1.83 57.95
C GLY A 77 7.87 3.37 57.87
N ARG A 78 6.59 3.77 57.72
CA ARG A 78 5.83 4.95 58.26
C ARG A 78 6.28 6.44 58.17
N LEU A 79 5.24 7.29 57.94
CA LEU A 79 4.99 8.73 58.27
C LEU A 79 5.67 9.82 57.40
N SER A 80 5.13 11.00 57.07
CA SER A 80 3.79 11.64 57.01
C SER A 80 3.95 13.09 56.49
N ASN A 81 2.94 13.60 55.75
CA ASN A 81 2.48 15.01 55.57
C ASN A 81 3.43 16.14 55.15
N THR A 82 3.18 16.75 53.97
CA THR A 82 2.69 18.15 53.74
C THR A 82 2.97 18.63 52.30
N ALA A 83 2.03 19.38 51.72
CA ALA A 83 2.10 20.11 50.44
C ALA A 83 1.62 21.57 50.70
N PRO A 84 1.56 22.55 49.76
CA PRO A 84 1.92 22.61 48.31
C PRO A 84 2.62 23.98 47.96
N PRO A 85 2.49 24.66 46.78
CA PRO A 85 2.07 24.30 45.41
C PRO A 85 3.00 24.79 44.26
N GLY A 86 2.84 24.26 43.03
CA GLY A 86 3.40 24.91 41.82
C GLY A 86 3.35 24.14 40.48
N LYS A 87 2.35 24.48 39.64
CA LYS A 87 2.24 24.38 38.16
C LYS A 87 1.94 23.03 37.46
N PRO A 88 1.08 23.04 36.41
CA PRO A 88 0.49 21.83 35.83
C PRO A 88 1.41 21.14 34.82
N LYS A 89 1.48 19.80 34.91
CA LYS A 89 2.11 18.93 33.91
C LYS A 89 1.03 18.38 32.97
N THR A 90 1.32 18.47 31.68
CA THR A 90 0.62 17.87 30.54
C THR A 90 0.44 16.35 30.68
N PRO A 91 -0.63 15.75 30.15
CA PRO A 91 -0.88 14.32 30.30
C PRO A 91 -0.02 13.51 29.32
N THR A 92 0.87 12.68 29.88
CA THR A 92 1.58 11.64 29.14
C THR A 92 0.58 10.55 28.73
N PHE A 93 0.32 10.43 27.42
CA PHE A 93 -0.45 9.33 26.86
C PHE A 93 0.30 8.01 27.06
N LEU A 94 -0.32 7.07 27.79
CA LEU A 94 0.15 5.70 27.94
C LEU A 94 -0.06 4.94 26.63
N HIS A 95 1.05 4.55 26.00
CA HIS A 95 1.09 3.66 24.85
C HIS A 95 0.70 2.24 25.28
N TYR A 96 -0.46 1.76 24.83
CA TYR A 96 -0.82 0.35 24.89
C TYR A 96 -0.19 -0.34 23.67
N PHE A 97 0.91 -1.06 23.87
CA PHE A 97 1.48 -1.97 22.89
C PHE A 97 0.70 -3.29 22.94
N SER A 98 0.11 -3.69 21.82
CA SER A 98 -0.34 -5.07 21.61
C SER A 98 0.85 -5.89 21.10
N SER A 99 1.06 -7.03 21.75
CA SER A 99 2.05 -8.07 21.41
C SER A 99 1.51 -8.93 20.27
N ASP A 100 2.34 -9.10 19.23
CA ASP A 100 2.45 -10.20 18.25
C ASP A 100 2.84 -9.58 16.89
N GLY A 101 3.97 -9.87 16.22
CA GLY A 101 5.14 -10.69 16.46
C GLY A 101 6.14 -10.40 15.33
N GLU A 102 7.31 -9.87 15.71
CA GLU A 102 8.62 -9.94 15.04
C GLU A 102 8.78 -9.60 13.55
N GLU A 103 8.62 -8.32 13.16
CA GLU A 103 9.34 -7.75 12.00
C GLU A 103 9.45 -6.20 12.03
N ASP A 104 9.72 -5.57 13.18
CA ASP A 104 10.15 -4.15 13.23
C ASP A 104 10.91 -3.85 14.52
N MET A 105 12.19 -4.23 14.57
CA MET A 105 12.98 -4.12 15.79
C MET A 105 14.30 -3.34 15.64
N TYR A 106 14.54 -2.62 14.53
CA TYR A 106 15.55 -1.55 14.47
C TYR A 106 15.31 -0.62 13.27
N ARG A 107 14.48 0.42 13.45
CA ARG A 107 14.47 1.58 12.55
C ARG A 107 15.79 2.33 12.73
N ALA A 108 16.57 2.51 11.66
CA ALA A 108 17.87 3.17 11.76
C ALA A 108 17.72 4.63 12.22
N ALA A 109 18.63 5.14 13.05
CA ALA A 109 18.58 6.52 13.54
C ALA A 109 18.48 7.55 12.39
N ASP A 110 19.15 7.25 11.28
CA ASP A 110 19.15 8.05 10.05
C ASP A 110 17.75 8.15 9.41
N GLU A 111 16.90 7.12 9.54
CA GLU A 111 15.52 7.16 9.00
C GLU A 111 14.62 8.08 9.82
N ILE A 112 14.81 8.08 11.15
CA ILE A 112 14.07 8.94 12.07
C ILE A 112 14.51 10.41 11.93
N GLU A 113 15.81 10.64 11.74
CA GLU A 113 16.35 11.97 11.53
C GLU A 113 15.94 12.55 10.17
N LYS A 114 15.92 11.74 9.11
CA LYS A 114 15.44 12.12 7.78
C LYS A 114 13.93 12.47 7.78
N GLU A 115 13.10 11.70 8.49
CA GLU A 115 11.67 12.02 8.65
C GLU A 115 11.46 13.38 9.36
N LYS A 116 12.31 13.69 10.36
CA LYS A 116 12.29 14.99 11.06
C LYS A 116 12.77 16.14 10.18
N GLU A 117 13.80 15.95 9.36
CA GLU A 117 14.28 16.98 8.44
C GLU A 117 13.24 17.34 7.37
N LEU A 118 12.53 16.34 6.84
CA LEU A 118 11.40 16.55 5.92
C LEU A 118 10.30 17.41 6.57
N LEU A 119 9.93 17.12 7.82
CA LEU A 119 8.95 17.90 8.57
C LEU A 119 9.39 19.35 8.84
N ILE A 120 10.70 19.60 8.98
CA ILE A 120 11.25 20.93 9.25
C ILE A 120 11.35 21.78 7.98
N HIS A 121 11.82 21.20 6.86
CA HIS A 121 11.91 21.91 5.58
C HIS A 121 10.52 22.31 5.05
N GLU A 122 9.48 21.56 5.43
CA GLU A 122 8.08 21.88 5.15
C GLU A 122 7.55 23.12 5.90
N ARG A 123 8.22 23.71 6.89
CA ARG A 123 7.63 24.86 7.64
C ARG A 123 7.89 26.24 7.01
N GLY A 124 8.71 26.34 5.96
CA GLY A 124 9.35 27.60 5.56
C GLY A 124 9.08 28.20 4.17
N SER A 125 8.27 27.60 3.28
CA SER A 125 8.01 28.16 1.93
C SER A 125 6.57 28.64 1.74
N SER A 126 6.42 29.81 1.11
CA SER A 126 5.19 30.52 0.73
C SER A 126 4.72 30.26 -0.72
N GLU A 127 5.34 29.30 -1.42
CA GLU A 127 4.83 28.82 -2.71
C GLU A 127 3.73 27.76 -2.51
N PRO A 128 2.79 27.59 -3.47
CA PRO A 128 1.86 26.46 -3.46
C PRO A 128 2.65 25.16 -3.31
N ARG A 129 2.42 24.43 -2.22
CA ARG A 129 3.20 23.24 -1.92
C ARG A 129 2.68 22.08 -2.74
N LEU A 130 3.17 21.97 -3.97
CA LEU A 130 2.94 20.81 -4.82
C LEU A 130 3.16 19.54 -4.01
N SER A 131 2.11 18.72 -3.90
CA SER A 131 2.18 17.43 -3.21
C SER A 131 2.87 16.36 -4.08
N VAL A 132 3.07 16.65 -5.36
CA VAL A 132 3.93 15.93 -6.30
C VAL A 132 4.96 16.92 -6.85
N ALA A 133 6.22 16.79 -6.41
CA ALA A 133 7.30 17.71 -6.75
C ALA A 133 7.56 17.75 -8.28
N PRO A 134 8.12 18.85 -8.81
CA PRO A 134 8.55 18.94 -10.21
C PRO A 134 9.49 17.79 -10.61
N GLU A 135 9.53 17.49 -11.91
CA GLU A 135 10.39 16.44 -12.46
C GLU A 135 11.88 16.76 -12.27
N MET A 136 12.67 15.72 -12.00
CA MET A 136 14.13 15.76 -11.98
C MET A 136 14.70 14.49 -12.60
N ASP A 137 15.95 14.54 -13.05
CA ASP A 137 16.66 13.36 -13.54
C ASP A 137 16.69 12.25 -12.48
N ILE A 138 16.37 11.03 -12.92
CA ILE A 138 16.22 9.89 -12.00
C ILE A 138 17.55 9.47 -11.36
N MET A 139 18.66 9.61 -12.09
CA MET A 139 19.99 9.26 -11.60
C MET A 139 20.55 10.35 -10.70
N ASP A 140 20.25 11.62 -10.96
CA ASP A 140 20.55 12.72 -10.05
C ASP A 140 19.79 12.59 -8.72
N TYR A 141 18.51 12.24 -8.78
CA TYR A 141 17.71 11.91 -7.59
C TYR A 141 18.37 10.77 -6.80
N CYS A 142 18.67 9.65 -7.47
CA CYS A 142 19.30 8.49 -6.84
C CYS A 142 20.64 8.85 -6.18
N LYS A 143 21.49 9.62 -6.87
CA LYS A 143 22.79 10.07 -6.35
C LYS A 143 22.64 10.97 -5.13
N LYS A 144 21.61 11.80 -5.10
CA LYS A 144 21.33 12.71 -3.99
C LYS A 144 20.82 11.96 -2.76
N GLU A 145 19.84 11.07 -2.93
CA GLU A 145 19.15 10.37 -1.84
C GLU A 145 19.91 9.16 -1.31
N TRP A 146 20.49 8.34 -2.20
CA TRP A 146 21.12 7.07 -1.85
C TRP A 146 22.64 7.19 -1.87
N ARG A 147 23.20 7.78 -0.81
CA ARG A 147 24.65 7.98 -0.64
C ARG A 147 25.32 6.79 0.07
N GLY A 148 26.64 6.73 -0.04
CA GLY A 148 27.45 5.70 0.62
C GLY A 148 27.36 4.32 -0.04
N ASN A 149 27.90 3.32 0.66
CA ASN A 149 28.12 1.96 0.14
C ASN A 149 27.43 0.88 0.98
N THR A 150 26.37 1.24 1.72
CA THR A 150 25.58 0.24 2.46
C THR A 150 24.90 -0.72 1.48
N GLN A 151 24.54 -1.91 1.94
CA GLN A 151 23.82 -2.89 1.11
C GLN A 151 22.48 -2.31 0.62
N LYS A 152 21.74 -1.61 1.49
CA LYS A 152 20.49 -0.91 1.14
C LYS A 152 20.72 0.15 0.06
N ALA A 153 21.71 1.03 0.23
CA ALA A 153 22.02 2.06 -0.78
C ALA A 153 22.46 1.44 -2.11
N THR A 154 23.24 0.35 -2.08
CA THR A 154 23.65 -0.38 -3.29
C THR A 154 22.46 -1.02 -4.00
N CYS A 155 21.54 -1.61 -3.24
CA CYS A 155 20.29 -2.19 -3.74
C CYS A 155 19.42 -1.13 -4.44
N MET A 156 19.22 0.02 -3.78
CA MET A 156 18.43 1.13 -4.33
C MET A 156 19.05 1.72 -5.59
N LYS A 157 20.37 1.94 -5.61
CA LYS A 157 21.08 2.44 -6.80
C LYS A 157 20.85 1.53 -8.01
N LYS A 158 21.01 0.21 -7.83
CA LYS A 158 20.76 -0.75 -8.90
C LYS A 158 19.30 -0.78 -9.33
N GLY A 159 18.36 -0.66 -8.39
CA GLY A 159 16.94 -0.51 -8.70
C GLY A 159 16.67 0.70 -9.58
N TYR A 160 17.22 1.87 -9.24
CA TYR A 160 17.11 3.09 -10.03
C TYR A 160 17.81 2.99 -11.40
N GLU A 161 18.94 2.30 -11.48
CA GLU A 161 19.63 1.99 -12.74
C GLU A 161 18.74 1.16 -13.69
N GLU A 162 17.96 0.21 -13.18
CA GLU A 162 16.99 -0.54 -14.01
C GLU A 162 15.80 0.32 -14.43
N VAL A 163 15.29 1.18 -13.53
CA VAL A 163 14.20 2.10 -13.88
C VAL A 163 14.65 3.11 -14.94
N SER A 164 15.90 3.58 -14.87
CA SER A 164 16.44 4.58 -15.79
C SER A 164 16.62 4.09 -17.22
N GLN A 165 16.63 2.76 -17.43
CA GLN A 165 16.57 2.19 -18.78
C GLN A 165 15.26 2.53 -19.50
N LYS A 166 14.16 2.74 -18.76
CA LYS A 166 12.84 3.04 -19.34
C LYS A 166 12.38 4.48 -19.10
N PHE A 167 12.84 5.13 -18.05
CA PHE A 167 12.37 6.46 -17.66
C PHE A 167 13.53 7.37 -17.33
N THR A 168 13.61 8.55 -17.94
CA THR A 168 14.73 9.47 -17.69
C THR A 168 14.55 10.29 -16.41
N SER A 169 13.32 10.41 -15.92
CA SER A 169 13.00 11.37 -14.88
C SER A 169 12.05 10.81 -13.82
N ILE A 170 12.02 11.47 -12.67
CA ILE A 170 11.21 11.09 -11.51
C ILE A 170 10.53 12.32 -10.91
N ARG A 171 9.30 12.15 -10.45
CA ARG A 171 8.60 13.11 -9.58
C ARG A 171 8.45 12.51 -8.19
N ARG A 172 8.92 13.26 -7.19
CA ARG A 172 8.82 12.84 -5.78
C ARG A 172 7.40 13.10 -5.29
N VAL A 173 6.75 12.09 -4.73
CA VAL A 173 5.41 12.23 -4.15
C VAL A 173 5.55 12.47 -2.67
N ARG A 174 4.70 13.33 -2.11
CA ARG A 174 4.63 13.57 -0.67
C ARG A 174 4.42 12.25 0.08
N GLY A 175 5.34 11.94 0.99
CA GLY A 175 5.35 10.74 1.82
C GLY A 175 4.42 10.81 3.03
N ASP A 176 3.19 11.31 2.84
CA ASP A 176 2.15 11.24 3.86
C ASP A 176 1.30 9.97 3.73
N ASN A 177 0.30 9.82 4.58
CA ASN A 177 -0.59 8.66 4.62
C ASN A 177 -1.53 8.52 3.39
N TYR A 178 -1.42 9.42 2.39
CA TYR A 178 -2.07 9.32 1.09
C TYR A 178 -1.08 9.00 -0.05
N CYS A 179 0.21 8.73 0.23
CA CYS A 179 1.26 8.58 -0.79
C CYS A 179 0.88 7.65 -1.95
N ALA A 180 0.39 6.45 -1.68
CA ALA A 180 -0.02 5.48 -2.70
C ALA A 180 -1.21 5.97 -3.55
N LEU A 181 -2.22 6.56 -2.91
CA LEU A 181 -3.39 7.14 -3.59
C LEU A 181 -2.97 8.32 -4.47
N ARG A 182 -2.13 9.21 -3.94
CA ARG A 182 -1.60 10.38 -4.65
C ARG A 182 -0.79 9.96 -5.87
N ALA A 183 0.15 9.04 -5.70
CA ALA A 183 1.02 8.59 -6.79
C ALA A 183 0.21 7.95 -7.93
N THR A 184 -0.73 7.07 -7.57
CA THR A 184 -1.61 6.37 -8.53
C THR A 184 -2.52 7.36 -9.26
N LEU A 185 -3.21 8.23 -8.50
CA LEU A 185 -4.19 9.14 -9.06
C LEU A 185 -3.53 10.22 -9.92
N PHE A 186 -2.38 10.74 -9.50
CA PHE A 186 -1.61 11.70 -10.29
C PHE A 186 -1.23 11.14 -11.65
N GLN A 187 -0.67 9.91 -11.70
CA GLN A 187 -0.35 9.26 -12.97
C GLN A 187 -1.59 8.98 -13.81
N ALA A 188 -2.65 8.46 -13.20
CA ALA A 188 -3.87 8.12 -13.93
C ALA A 188 -4.56 9.36 -14.54
N MET A 189 -4.50 10.50 -13.83
CA MET A 189 -5.09 11.76 -14.25
C MET A 189 -4.19 12.61 -15.16
N SER A 190 -2.87 12.42 -15.17
CA SER A 190 -1.95 13.13 -16.09
C SER A 190 -1.84 12.46 -17.48
N GLN A 191 -2.18 11.17 -17.56
CA GLN A 191 -2.12 10.38 -18.79
C GLN A 191 -3.45 10.17 -19.57
N PRO A 192 -4.62 10.74 -19.22
CA PRO A 192 -5.87 10.29 -19.79
C PRO A 192 -5.92 10.62 -21.29
N ALA A 193 -6.24 9.60 -22.08
CA ALA A 193 -6.66 9.76 -23.46
C ALA A 193 -8.17 10.02 -23.58
N ALA A 194 -8.95 9.55 -22.59
CA ALA A 194 -10.40 9.69 -22.50
C ALA A 194 -10.88 9.52 -21.06
N LEU A 195 -12.11 9.94 -20.77
CA LEU A 195 -12.77 9.68 -19.50
C LEU A 195 -13.09 8.17 -19.37
N PRO A 196 -12.65 7.46 -18.31
CA PRO A 196 -12.98 6.06 -18.10
C PRO A 196 -14.50 5.79 -18.07
N SER A 197 -14.94 4.67 -18.64
CA SER A 197 -16.36 4.32 -18.72
C SER A 197 -17.07 4.24 -17.36
N TRP A 198 -16.35 3.84 -16.31
CA TRP A 198 -16.88 3.78 -14.94
C TRP A 198 -17.10 5.18 -14.32
N LEU A 199 -16.36 6.20 -14.77
CA LEU A 199 -16.60 7.59 -14.38
C LEU A 199 -17.74 8.25 -15.19
N GLN A 200 -18.02 7.73 -16.38
CA GLN A 200 -19.15 8.17 -17.20
C GLN A 200 -20.50 7.71 -16.66
N ASP A 201 -20.52 6.64 -15.86
CA ASP A 201 -21.74 6.05 -15.32
C ASP A 201 -22.50 7.05 -14.41
N PRO A 202 -23.74 7.47 -14.78
CA PRO A 202 -24.55 8.36 -13.96
C PRO A 202 -24.84 7.78 -12.56
N GLU A 203 -24.86 6.44 -12.45
CA GLU A 203 -25.11 5.73 -11.20
C GLU A 203 -24.01 5.98 -10.15
N LEU A 204 -22.82 6.40 -10.57
CA LEU A 204 -21.71 6.73 -9.67
C LEU A 204 -22.12 7.77 -8.62
N THR A 205 -22.88 8.79 -9.02
CA THR A 205 -23.34 9.85 -8.11
C THR A 205 -24.52 9.46 -7.22
N LEU A 206 -25.13 8.29 -7.44
CA LEU A 206 -26.18 7.72 -6.60
C LEU A 206 -25.64 6.64 -5.65
N LEU A 207 -24.38 6.25 -5.85
CA LEU A 207 -23.72 5.21 -5.06
C LEU A 207 -23.65 5.56 -3.56
N PRO A 208 -23.34 6.81 -3.13
CA PRO A 208 -23.30 7.16 -1.72
C PRO A 208 -24.63 6.92 -1.01
N GLU A 209 -25.74 7.41 -1.58
CA GLU A 209 -27.09 7.22 -1.04
C GLU A 209 -27.43 5.72 -0.94
N LYS A 210 -27.19 4.96 -2.02
CA LYS A 210 -27.52 3.54 -2.10
C LYS A 210 -26.76 2.71 -1.06
N LEU A 211 -25.44 2.88 -0.97
CA LEU A 211 -24.61 2.10 -0.05
C LEU A 211 -24.85 2.49 1.40
N ILE A 212 -24.89 3.78 1.73
CA ILE A 212 -25.03 4.23 3.12
C ILE A 212 -26.44 3.90 3.66
N SER A 213 -27.46 3.89 2.80
CA SER A 213 -28.81 3.45 3.16
C SER A 213 -28.87 1.93 3.40
N LYS A 214 -28.24 1.13 2.54
CA LYS A 214 -28.19 -0.34 2.66
C LYS A 214 -27.31 -0.82 3.82
N TYR A 215 -26.19 -0.13 4.05
CA TYR A 215 -25.15 -0.50 5.02
C TYR A 215 -24.91 0.66 5.99
N SER A 216 -25.75 0.74 7.02
CA SER A 216 -25.71 1.84 8.00
C SER A 216 -24.38 1.98 8.74
N TRP A 217 -23.58 0.91 8.83
CA TRP A 217 -22.24 0.93 9.43
C TRP A 217 -21.23 1.80 8.67
N ILE A 218 -21.50 2.15 7.40
CA ILE A 218 -20.65 3.08 6.63
C ILE A 218 -20.63 4.47 7.28
N LYS A 219 -21.64 4.84 8.09
CA LYS A 219 -21.65 6.09 8.86
C LYS A 219 -20.50 6.22 9.87
N GLN A 220 -19.76 5.14 10.12
CA GLN A 220 -18.51 5.14 10.90
C GLN A 220 -17.30 5.67 10.09
N TRP A 221 -17.52 6.13 8.85
CA TRP A 221 -16.51 6.75 8.02
C TRP A 221 -15.81 7.90 8.73
N LYS A 222 -14.48 7.86 8.72
CA LYS A 222 -13.64 8.95 9.22
C LYS A 222 -13.14 9.77 8.03
N LEU A 223 -13.68 10.97 7.90
CA LEU A 223 -13.23 11.93 6.88
C LEU A 223 -11.78 12.35 7.16
N GLY A 224 -11.02 12.58 6.08
CA GLY A 224 -9.65 13.08 6.16
C GLY A 224 -9.51 14.37 6.97
N LEU A 225 -8.31 14.60 7.52
CA LEU A 225 -8.02 15.69 8.48
C LEU A 225 -8.44 17.09 7.98
N LYS A 226 -8.45 17.32 6.67
CA LYS A 226 -8.85 18.59 6.04
C LYS A 226 -10.36 18.88 6.08
N PHE A 227 -11.17 17.89 6.49
CA PHE A 227 -12.62 17.99 6.58
C PHE A 227 -13.15 17.91 8.02
N GLU A 228 -12.27 17.81 9.02
CA GLU A 228 -12.68 17.81 10.43
C GLU A 228 -13.43 19.11 10.79
N GLY A 229 -14.59 18.96 11.46
CA GLY A 229 -15.42 20.09 11.91
C GLY A 229 -16.46 20.60 10.90
N LYS A 230 -16.54 20.05 9.68
CA LYS A 230 -17.60 20.40 8.71
C LYS A 230 -18.88 19.60 8.99
N SER A 231 -20.00 20.29 9.20
CA SER A 231 -21.30 19.72 9.60
C SER A 231 -22.18 19.35 8.41
N GLU A 232 -21.63 18.65 7.42
CA GLU A 232 -22.41 18.14 6.29
C GLU A 232 -22.69 16.65 6.45
N ALA A 233 -23.77 16.17 5.84
CA ALA A 233 -24.07 14.75 5.84
C ALA A 233 -22.99 13.99 5.05
N LEU A 234 -22.55 12.84 5.59
CA LEU A 234 -21.53 12.00 4.95
C LEU A 234 -21.87 11.67 3.48
N VAL A 235 -23.15 11.39 3.21
CA VAL A 235 -23.67 11.11 1.86
C VAL A 235 -23.33 12.25 0.90
N ASP A 236 -23.63 13.49 1.29
CA ASP A 236 -23.41 14.68 0.47
C ASP A 236 -21.91 14.91 0.25
N LYS A 237 -21.09 14.78 1.30
CA LYS A 237 -19.63 14.92 1.19
C LYS A 237 -18.98 13.92 0.24
N ILE A 238 -19.38 12.64 0.29
CA ILE A 238 -18.86 11.63 -0.64
C ILE A 238 -19.37 11.90 -2.06
N LYS A 239 -20.63 12.33 -2.22
CA LYS A 239 -21.20 12.70 -3.52
C LYS A 239 -20.51 13.89 -4.15
N GLU A 240 -20.20 14.94 -3.38
CA GLU A 240 -19.39 16.08 -3.79
C GLU A 240 -18.01 15.60 -4.26
N SER A 241 -17.38 14.73 -3.49
CA SER A 241 -16.05 14.17 -3.81
C SER A 241 -16.04 13.36 -5.11
N LEU A 242 -17.04 12.49 -5.32
CA LEU A 242 -17.19 11.73 -6.58
C LEU A 242 -17.51 12.65 -7.77
N THR A 243 -18.30 13.69 -7.54
CA THR A 243 -18.62 14.69 -8.57
C THR A 243 -17.39 15.49 -8.96
N LEU A 244 -16.56 15.88 -7.99
CA LEU A 244 -15.28 16.55 -8.21
C LEU A 244 -14.32 15.65 -8.98
N LEU A 245 -14.16 14.39 -8.57
CA LEU A 245 -13.31 13.42 -9.25
C LEU A 245 -13.70 13.28 -10.72
N ARG A 246 -14.98 13.06 -11.00
CA ARG A 246 -15.50 12.97 -12.37
C ARG A 246 -15.22 14.26 -13.15
N LYS A 247 -15.54 15.42 -12.57
CA LYS A 247 -15.34 16.72 -13.21
C LYS A 247 -13.87 16.94 -13.60
N LYS A 248 -12.95 16.82 -12.64
CA LYS A 248 -11.52 17.05 -12.86
C LYS A 248 -10.95 16.08 -13.89
N TRP A 249 -11.38 14.81 -13.87
CA TRP A 249 -10.94 13.84 -14.87
C TRP A 249 -11.49 14.16 -16.27
N THR A 250 -12.75 14.59 -16.38
CA THR A 250 -13.33 15.08 -17.65
C THR A 250 -12.54 16.26 -18.18
N ASP A 251 -12.32 17.29 -17.35
CA ASP A 251 -11.59 18.50 -17.73
C ASP A 251 -10.17 18.14 -18.26
N LEU A 252 -9.49 17.19 -17.62
CA LEU A 252 -8.17 16.70 -18.06
C LEU A 252 -8.23 15.90 -19.36
N ALA A 253 -9.26 15.07 -19.56
CA ALA A 253 -9.43 14.29 -20.78
C ALA A 253 -9.75 15.17 -22.01
N GLU A 254 -10.31 16.36 -21.81
CA GLU A 254 -10.60 17.33 -22.88
C GLU A 254 -9.35 18.10 -23.35
N LEU A 255 -8.26 18.09 -22.56
CA LEU A 255 -7.01 18.76 -22.91
C LEU A 255 -6.24 17.99 -23.99
N ARG A 256 -5.84 18.71 -25.04
CA ARG A 256 -5.23 18.13 -26.25
C ARG A 256 -3.79 17.64 -26.05
N THR A 257 -3.00 18.32 -25.23
CA THR A 257 -1.57 18.02 -25.08
C THR A 257 -1.27 17.42 -23.72
N ALA A 258 -0.26 16.53 -23.67
CA ALA A 258 0.22 15.95 -22.41
C ALA A 258 0.79 17.02 -21.47
N GLU A 259 1.41 18.07 -22.01
CA GLU A 259 1.91 19.20 -21.24
C GLU A 259 0.79 19.99 -20.56
N ALA A 260 -0.31 20.29 -21.27
CA ALA A 260 -1.45 20.97 -20.67
C ALA A 260 -2.10 20.12 -19.56
N ARG A 261 -2.22 18.81 -19.78
CA ARG A 261 -2.68 17.87 -18.73
C ARG A 261 -1.76 17.87 -17.53
N GLN A 262 -0.45 17.90 -17.76
CA GLN A 262 0.52 17.93 -16.68
C GLN A 262 0.42 19.19 -15.84
N ILE A 263 0.29 20.37 -16.47
CA ILE A 263 0.10 21.65 -15.77
C ILE A 263 -1.20 21.65 -14.96
N ALA A 264 -2.31 21.20 -15.56
CA ALA A 264 -3.60 21.11 -14.86
C ALA A 264 -3.56 20.09 -13.69
N CYS A 265 -2.82 18.99 -13.82
CA CYS A 265 -2.56 18.09 -12.70
C CYS A 265 -1.69 18.75 -11.62
N ASP A 266 -0.69 19.54 -11.98
CA ASP A 266 0.14 20.24 -11.00
C ASP A 266 -0.68 21.25 -10.19
N GLU A 267 -1.62 21.95 -10.84
CA GLU A 267 -2.55 22.87 -10.18
C GLU A 267 -3.56 22.15 -9.25
N LEU A 268 -3.93 20.91 -9.58
CA LEU A 268 -4.84 20.10 -8.77
C LEU A 268 -4.17 19.50 -7.54
N PHE A 269 -2.89 19.09 -7.65
CA PHE A 269 -2.14 18.42 -6.59
C PHE A 269 -1.28 19.40 -5.79
N THR A 270 -1.94 20.34 -5.13
CA THR A 270 -1.35 21.47 -4.39
C THR A 270 -1.47 21.37 -2.88
N ASN A 271 -1.82 20.19 -2.35
CA ASN A 271 -2.04 19.94 -0.92
C ASN A 271 -3.24 20.74 -0.32
N GLU A 272 -4.18 21.12 -1.19
CA GLU A 272 -5.41 21.82 -0.86
C GLU A 272 -6.64 20.90 -0.84
N GLU A 273 -7.78 21.42 -0.38
CA GLU A 273 -8.99 20.64 -0.11
C GLU A 273 -9.46 19.78 -1.29
N GLU A 274 -9.38 20.30 -2.52
CA GLU A 274 -9.77 19.54 -3.73
C GLU A 274 -8.98 18.23 -3.85
N GLU A 275 -7.66 18.26 -3.64
CA GLU A 275 -6.80 17.08 -3.70
C GLU A 275 -7.28 16.00 -2.72
N TYR A 276 -7.53 16.39 -1.47
CA TYR A 276 -7.97 15.45 -0.42
C TYR A 276 -9.38 14.94 -0.65
N SER A 277 -10.24 15.73 -1.28
CA SER A 277 -11.58 15.31 -1.67
C SER A 277 -11.51 14.16 -2.70
N LEU A 278 -10.55 14.20 -3.63
CA LEU A 278 -10.33 13.07 -4.56
C LEU A 278 -9.98 11.77 -3.84
N TYR A 279 -9.19 11.84 -2.77
CA TYR A 279 -8.83 10.64 -1.99
C TYR A 279 -10.03 10.03 -1.27
N GLU A 280 -10.93 10.87 -0.74
CA GLU A 280 -12.17 10.37 -0.12
C GLU A 280 -13.08 9.70 -1.16
N ALA A 281 -13.15 10.24 -2.38
CA ALA A 281 -13.84 9.58 -3.50
C ALA A 281 -13.24 8.20 -3.81
N VAL A 282 -11.92 8.12 -3.98
CA VAL A 282 -11.24 6.85 -4.31
C VAL A 282 -11.34 5.83 -3.18
N LYS A 283 -11.16 6.24 -1.92
CA LYS A 283 -11.37 5.37 -0.75
C LYS A 283 -12.80 4.81 -0.73
N PHE A 284 -13.80 5.62 -1.09
CA PHE A 284 -15.19 5.17 -1.11
C PHE A 284 -15.44 4.16 -2.24
N LEU A 285 -14.81 4.34 -3.41
CA LEU A 285 -14.84 3.37 -4.50
C LEU A 285 -14.15 2.05 -4.11
N MET A 286 -13.04 2.13 -3.36
CA MET A 286 -12.40 0.95 -2.78
C MET A 286 -13.34 0.22 -1.82
N LEU A 287 -14.04 0.94 -0.94
CA LEU A 287 -15.03 0.34 -0.05
C LEU A 287 -16.18 -0.32 -0.82
N ASN A 288 -16.74 0.36 -1.83
CA ASN A 288 -17.77 -0.23 -2.70
C ASN A 288 -17.28 -1.53 -3.33
N ARG A 289 -16.07 -1.51 -3.90
CA ARG A 289 -15.52 -2.69 -4.56
C ARG A 289 -15.26 -3.84 -3.59
N ALA A 290 -14.84 -3.53 -2.36
CA ALA A 290 -14.68 -4.52 -1.31
C ALA A 290 -16.03 -5.15 -0.92
N ILE A 291 -17.09 -4.35 -0.80
CA ILE A 291 -18.45 -4.85 -0.53
C ILE A 291 -18.91 -5.79 -1.66
N GLU A 292 -18.73 -5.40 -2.91
CA GLU A 292 -19.09 -6.25 -4.07
C GLU A 292 -18.36 -7.59 -4.04
N LEU A 293 -17.04 -7.56 -3.83
CA LEU A 293 -16.21 -8.77 -3.76
C LEU A 293 -16.58 -9.67 -2.57
N TYR A 294 -16.91 -9.08 -1.43
CA TYR A 294 -17.38 -9.82 -0.27
C TYR A 294 -18.74 -10.46 -0.53
N ASP A 295 -19.71 -9.70 -1.04
CA ASP A 295 -21.04 -10.19 -1.41
C ASP A 295 -20.96 -11.30 -2.47
N ASP A 296 -20.03 -11.20 -3.42
CA ASP A 296 -19.78 -12.20 -4.46
C ASP A 296 -19.27 -13.51 -3.87
N LYS A 297 -18.26 -13.41 -2.98
CA LYS A 297 -17.73 -14.55 -2.23
C LYS A 297 -18.81 -15.23 -1.40
N GLU A 298 -19.63 -14.48 -0.67
CA GLU A 298 -20.72 -15.02 0.16
C GLU A 298 -21.80 -15.74 -0.67
N LYS A 299 -21.99 -15.32 -1.93
CA LYS A 299 -22.89 -15.97 -2.89
C LYS A 299 -22.24 -17.16 -3.62
N GLY A 300 -21.00 -17.50 -3.29
CA GLY A 300 -20.24 -18.57 -3.95
C GLY A 300 -19.84 -18.24 -5.39
N ARG A 301 -19.81 -16.95 -5.76
CA ARG A 301 -19.28 -16.51 -7.06
C ARG A 301 -17.75 -16.51 -7.04
N GLU A 302 -17.16 -16.65 -8.22
CA GLU A 302 -15.71 -16.54 -8.37
C GLU A 302 -15.26 -15.10 -8.04
N VAL A 303 -14.20 -15.00 -7.24
CA VAL A 303 -13.59 -13.74 -6.84
C VAL A 303 -12.08 -13.82 -7.02
N PRO A 304 -11.40 -12.70 -7.35
CA PRO A 304 -9.94 -12.66 -7.42
C PRO A 304 -9.29 -13.08 -6.10
N PHE A 305 -8.20 -13.83 -6.16
CA PHE A 305 -7.56 -14.38 -4.96
C PHE A 305 -7.12 -13.32 -3.94
N PHE A 306 -6.73 -12.11 -4.40
CA PHE A 306 -6.38 -11.03 -3.48
C PHE A 306 -7.53 -10.66 -2.53
N SER A 307 -8.80 -10.80 -2.94
CA SER A 307 -9.93 -10.47 -2.08
C SER A 307 -10.09 -11.51 -0.96
N VAL A 308 -9.76 -12.77 -1.24
CA VAL A 308 -9.68 -13.82 -0.23
C VAL A 308 -8.63 -13.47 0.81
N LEU A 309 -7.44 -13.01 0.37
CA LEU A 309 -6.38 -12.55 1.27
C LEU A 309 -6.78 -11.30 2.05
N LEU A 310 -7.43 -10.33 1.39
CA LEU A 310 -7.91 -9.09 2.01
C LEU A 310 -8.83 -9.38 3.21
N PHE A 311 -9.77 -10.32 3.02
CA PHE A 311 -10.74 -10.73 4.04
C PHE A 311 -10.28 -11.88 4.94
N ALA A 312 -9.09 -12.44 4.72
CA ALA A 312 -8.49 -13.44 5.62
C ALA A 312 -7.75 -12.79 6.80
N ARG A 313 -7.49 -11.48 6.75
CA ARG A 313 -6.83 -10.74 7.84
C ARG A 313 -7.76 -10.63 9.05
N ASP A 314 -7.24 -10.86 10.25
CA ASP A 314 -7.99 -10.76 11.52
C ASP A 314 -8.60 -9.37 11.76
N THR A 315 -8.01 -8.33 11.18
CA THR A 315 -8.46 -6.93 11.28
C THR A 315 -9.34 -6.48 10.12
N SER A 316 -9.64 -7.36 9.16
CA SER A 316 -10.38 -7.03 7.93
C SER A 316 -11.27 -8.18 7.47
N GLY A 317 -11.85 -8.96 8.39
CA GLY A 317 -12.67 -10.15 8.06
C GLY A 317 -13.96 -9.85 7.29
N ASP A 318 -14.42 -8.61 7.31
CA ASP A 318 -15.60 -8.12 6.57
C ASP A 318 -15.40 -6.65 6.11
N PRO A 319 -16.23 -6.12 5.19
CA PRO A 319 -16.09 -4.75 4.70
C PRO A 319 -16.22 -3.66 5.79
N GLY A 320 -16.95 -3.94 6.87
CA GLY A 320 -17.06 -3.01 8.01
C GLY A 320 -15.77 -2.97 8.84
N GLN A 321 -15.10 -4.11 9.02
CA GLN A 321 -13.77 -4.16 9.63
C GLN A 321 -12.71 -3.50 8.73
N LEU A 322 -12.74 -3.76 7.42
CA LEU A 322 -11.90 -3.06 6.44
C LEU A 322 -12.06 -1.53 6.57
N LEU A 323 -13.30 -1.04 6.66
CA LEU A 323 -13.55 0.39 6.85
C LEU A 323 -12.92 0.91 8.15
N ARG A 324 -13.27 0.32 9.30
CA ARG A 324 -12.88 0.85 10.62
C ARG A 324 -11.36 0.78 10.86
N ASN A 325 -10.75 -0.34 10.49
CA ASN A 325 -9.40 -0.67 10.90
C ASN A 325 -8.36 -0.26 9.85
N HIS A 326 -8.76 -0.13 8.58
CA HIS A 326 -7.84 0.15 7.48
C HIS A 326 -8.19 1.44 6.74
N LEU A 327 -9.32 1.51 6.02
CA LEU A 327 -9.64 2.68 5.18
C LEU A 327 -9.78 3.98 6.00
N ASN A 328 -10.31 3.92 7.21
CA ASN A 328 -10.36 5.08 8.13
C ASN A 328 -8.97 5.51 8.64
N GLN A 329 -7.95 4.68 8.51
CA GLN A 329 -6.57 5.01 8.88
C GLN A 329 -5.79 5.61 7.73
N VAL A 330 -6.19 5.32 6.48
CA VAL A 330 -5.64 5.91 5.25
C VAL A 330 -5.84 7.42 5.27
N GLY A 331 -4.71 8.14 5.32
CA GLY A 331 -4.66 9.60 5.47
C GLY A 331 -4.52 10.11 6.91
N HIS A 332 -4.61 9.24 7.91
CA HIS A 332 -4.51 9.60 9.33
C HIS A 332 -3.31 8.98 10.02
N ALA A 333 -3.28 7.65 10.11
CA ALA A 333 -2.30 6.89 10.90
C ALA A 333 -1.48 5.89 10.07
N GLY A 334 -1.88 5.61 8.83
CA GLY A 334 -1.14 4.73 7.91
C GLY A 334 -1.52 4.96 6.46
N GLY A 335 -0.70 4.43 5.54
CA GLY A 335 -0.99 4.36 4.11
C GLY A 335 -1.75 3.08 3.73
N LEU A 336 -1.86 2.82 2.43
CA LEU A 336 -2.40 1.55 1.94
C LEU A 336 -1.40 0.40 2.19
N GLU A 337 -1.93 -0.74 2.63
CA GLU A 337 -1.16 -1.98 2.66
C GLU A 337 -1.02 -2.61 1.27
N GLN A 338 -0.08 -3.54 1.10
CA GLN A 338 0.18 -4.17 -0.21
C GLN A 338 -1.05 -4.85 -0.82
N VAL A 339 -1.84 -5.56 -0.01
CA VAL A 339 -3.09 -6.21 -0.49
C VAL A 339 -4.14 -5.18 -0.93
N GLU A 340 -4.09 -3.97 -0.38
CA GLU A 340 -5.04 -2.89 -0.67
C GLU A 340 -4.66 -2.14 -1.96
N MET A 341 -3.43 -2.28 -2.45
CA MET A 341 -3.05 -1.83 -3.80
C MET A 341 -3.83 -2.57 -4.89
N PHE A 342 -4.13 -3.87 -4.69
CA PHE A 342 -5.05 -4.59 -5.58
C PHE A 342 -6.46 -3.99 -5.52
N LEU A 343 -6.96 -3.70 -4.32
CA LEU A 343 -8.28 -3.08 -4.17
C LEU A 343 -8.34 -1.70 -4.84
N LEU A 344 -7.28 -0.90 -4.72
CA LEU A 344 -7.15 0.38 -5.41
C LEU A 344 -7.21 0.18 -6.92
N ALA A 345 -6.39 -0.72 -7.48
CA ALA A 345 -6.37 -1.03 -8.90
C ALA A 345 -7.77 -1.40 -9.43
N TYR A 346 -8.50 -2.26 -8.70
CA TYR A 346 -9.88 -2.62 -9.05
C TYR A 346 -10.89 -1.48 -8.90
N ALA A 347 -10.70 -0.60 -7.92
CA ALA A 347 -11.59 0.54 -7.69
C ALA A 347 -11.52 1.57 -8.82
N VAL A 348 -10.31 1.89 -9.28
CA VAL A 348 -10.10 2.87 -10.36
C VAL A 348 -9.96 2.24 -11.75
N ARG A 349 -9.97 0.90 -11.85
CA ARG A 349 -9.79 0.11 -13.09
C ARG A 349 -8.52 0.49 -13.85
N HIS A 350 -7.41 0.57 -13.13
CA HIS A 350 -6.08 0.80 -13.70
C HIS A 350 -5.16 -0.34 -13.30
N THR A 351 -4.26 -0.70 -14.21
CA THR A 351 -3.15 -1.60 -13.93
C THR A 351 -2.03 -0.80 -13.27
N ILE A 352 -1.71 -1.08 -12.01
CA ILE A 352 -0.66 -0.39 -11.28
C ILE A 352 0.59 -1.26 -11.32
N GLN A 353 1.57 -0.84 -12.12
CA GLN A 353 2.89 -1.47 -12.17
C GLN A 353 3.84 -0.76 -11.21
N VAL A 354 4.43 -1.50 -10.27
CA VAL A 354 5.30 -0.92 -9.23
C VAL A 354 6.69 -1.54 -9.28
N TYR A 355 7.70 -0.71 -9.48
CA TYR A 355 9.10 -1.06 -9.24
C TYR A 355 9.39 -1.04 -7.74
N ARG A 356 9.42 -2.21 -7.09
CA ARG A 356 9.71 -2.37 -5.65
C ARG A 356 11.23 -2.49 -5.46
N LEU A 357 11.89 -1.36 -5.23
CA LEU A 357 13.36 -1.31 -5.23
C LEU A 357 13.98 -2.11 -4.08
N SER A 358 13.31 -2.21 -2.93
CA SER A 358 13.72 -3.08 -1.82
C SER A 358 13.75 -4.57 -2.19
N LYS A 359 13.04 -4.96 -3.25
CA LYS A 359 12.93 -6.32 -3.80
C LYS A 359 13.81 -6.54 -5.03
N TYR A 360 14.76 -5.64 -5.30
CA TYR A 360 15.72 -5.79 -6.39
C TYR A 360 16.43 -7.15 -6.31
N SER A 361 16.66 -7.78 -7.48
CA SER A 361 17.16 -9.17 -7.63
C SER A 361 16.18 -10.29 -7.22
N THR A 362 14.89 -9.99 -7.03
CA THR A 362 13.84 -11.00 -6.85
C THR A 362 12.77 -10.87 -7.93
N GLU A 363 11.87 -11.86 -8.04
CA GLU A 363 10.72 -11.79 -8.94
C GLU A 363 9.73 -10.67 -8.57
N GLU A 364 9.73 -10.21 -7.31
CA GLU A 364 8.87 -9.11 -6.84
C GLU A 364 9.40 -7.72 -7.22
N PHE A 365 10.58 -7.62 -7.87
CA PHE A 365 11.16 -6.32 -8.26
C PHE A 365 10.18 -5.47 -9.06
N ILE A 366 9.38 -6.10 -9.93
CA ILE A 366 8.23 -5.47 -10.56
C ILE A 366 7.00 -6.25 -10.12
N THR A 367 6.13 -5.61 -9.34
CA THR A 367 4.82 -6.18 -8.98
C THR A 367 3.72 -5.44 -9.73
N VAL A 368 2.78 -6.18 -10.30
CA VAL A 368 1.65 -5.62 -11.06
C VAL A 368 0.36 -5.88 -10.28
N TYR A 369 -0.45 -4.84 -10.12
CA TYR A 369 -1.73 -4.88 -9.44
C TYR A 369 -2.85 -4.54 -10.45
N PRO A 370 -3.79 -5.47 -10.73
CA PRO A 370 -3.76 -6.88 -10.36
C PRO A 370 -2.74 -7.69 -11.18
N THR A 371 -2.47 -8.93 -10.75
CA THR A 371 -1.50 -9.83 -11.41
C THR A 371 -1.88 -10.12 -12.86
N ASP A 372 -3.17 -10.37 -13.12
CA ASP A 372 -3.72 -10.62 -14.44
C ASP A 372 -4.77 -9.54 -14.79
N PRO A 373 -4.34 -8.35 -15.21
CA PRO A 373 -5.25 -7.24 -15.46
C PRO A 373 -6.05 -7.45 -16.76
N PRO A 374 -7.31 -6.94 -16.82
CA PRO A 374 -8.01 -6.78 -18.08
C PRO A 374 -7.17 -5.95 -19.08
N ARG A 375 -7.15 -6.37 -20.34
CA ARG A 375 -6.29 -5.76 -21.38
C ARG A 375 -6.63 -4.31 -21.69
N ASP A 376 -7.86 -3.90 -21.37
CA ASP A 376 -8.38 -2.55 -21.59
C ASP A 376 -8.06 -1.58 -20.45
N TRP A 377 -7.49 -2.05 -19.33
CA TRP A 377 -7.11 -1.18 -18.22
C TRP A 377 -5.84 -0.40 -18.54
N PRO A 378 -5.86 0.95 -18.45
CA PRO A 378 -4.66 1.76 -18.61
C PRO A 378 -3.61 1.40 -17.55
N VAL A 379 -2.33 1.46 -17.94
CA VAL A 379 -1.21 1.14 -17.05
C VAL A 379 -0.64 2.43 -16.47
N VAL A 380 -0.52 2.48 -15.14
CA VAL A 380 0.27 3.49 -14.43
C VAL A 380 1.50 2.83 -13.84
N THR A 381 2.66 3.48 -13.97
CA THR A 381 3.92 2.99 -13.41
C THR A 381 4.32 3.84 -12.22
N LEU A 382 4.70 3.18 -11.12
CA LEU A 382 5.20 3.77 -9.88
C LEU A 382 6.55 3.15 -9.49
N ILE A 383 7.28 3.82 -8.60
CA ILE A 383 8.48 3.30 -7.93
C ILE A 383 8.19 3.27 -6.44
N ALA A 384 8.46 2.17 -5.76
CA ALA A 384 8.33 2.04 -4.32
C ALA A 384 9.70 1.72 -3.73
N GLU A 385 10.25 2.63 -2.92
CA GLU A 385 11.51 2.38 -2.19
C GLU A 385 11.28 1.41 -1.02
N ASP A 386 10.11 1.51 -0.39
CA ASP A 386 9.56 0.57 0.58
C ASP A 386 8.05 0.43 0.35
N ASP A 387 7.34 -0.32 1.19
CA ASP A 387 5.90 -0.56 0.99
C ASP A 387 5.01 0.67 1.31
N ARG A 388 5.59 1.82 1.69
CA ARG A 388 4.86 3.04 2.10
C ARG A 388 5.13 4.25 1.20
N HIS A 389 6.32 4.34 0.61
CA HIS A 389 6.78 5.53 -0.12
C HIS A 389 6.85 5.26 -1.62
N TYR A 390 5.91 5.88 -2.35
CA TYR A 390 5.79 5.78 -3.80
C TYR A 390 6.30 7.05 -4.48
N ASN A 391 7.01 6.90 -5.58
CA ASN A 391 7.42 7.97 -6.49
C ASN A 391 6.92 7.66 -7.90
N ILE A 392 6.98 8.65 -8.78
CA ILE A 392 6.45 8.53 -10.14
C ILE A 392 7.60 8.63 -11.16
N PRO A 393 7.92 7.56 -11.90
CA PRO A 393 8.78 7.66 -13.07
C PRO A 393 8.04 8.37 -14.21
N VAL A 394 8.72 9.28 -14.89
CA VAL A 394 8.19 10.05 -16.03
C VAL A 394 9.23 10.10 -17.16
N ARG A 395 8.80 10.53 -18.35
CA ARG A 395 9.59 10.62 -19.60
C ARG A 395 10.14 9.25 -20.03
N VAL A 396 9.35 8.53 -20.82
CA VAL A 396 9.76 7.23 -21.38
C VAL A 396 10.96 7.43 -22.31
N CYS A 397 12.01 6.64 -22.13
CA CYS A 397 13.17 6.63 -23.02
C CYS A 397 12.73 6.20 -24.43
N GLU A 398 12.98 7.01 -25.45
CA GLU A 398 12.89 6.54 -26.83
C GLU A 398 14.11 5.66 -27.13
N GLU A 399 13.90 4.37 -27.38
CA GLU A 399 14.94 3.49 -27.92
C GLU A 399 15.34 3.98 -29.31
N THR A 400 16.31 4.89 -29.37
CA THR A 400 17.05 5.16 -30.60
C THR A 400 18.03 4.02 -30.79
N SER A 401 17.60 3.01 -31.56
CA SER A 401 18.52 2.02 -32.12
C SER A 401 19.50 2.77 -33.03
N LEU A 402 20.73 2.96 -32.57
CA LEU A 402 21.84 3.53 -33.33
C LEU A 402 22.40 2.53 -34.36
#